data_AF-A0A2G9TW24-F1
#
_entry.id   AF-A0A2G9TW24-F1
#
_cell.length_a   1.000
_cell.length_b   1.000
_cell.length_c   1.000
_cell.angle_alpha   90.00
_cell.angle_beta   90.00
_cell.angle_gamma   90.00
#
_symmetry.space_group_name_H-M   'P 1'
#
loop_
_entity.id
_entity.type
_entity.pdbx_description
1 polymer ?
#
loop_
_entity_poly.entity_id
_entity_poly.type
_entity_poly.pdbx_seq_one_letter_code
_entity_poly.pdbx_strand_id
1 'polypeptide(L)'
;VSRLLVATETITPHSYLSAMVMQWGQFVDHDLTHTATALSRQSYSSGAVCNRTCENLDPCFNIPLSPNDPKLHTGVHQKYPCIEFERSGAVCGSGETSLIFQRVTYRDQMNIITSYLDASMVYGSTEVQALELRDLFGDHGLLRFDIVST
;
A
#
# COMPACT_ATOMS: atom_id res chain seq x y z
N VAL A 1 -4.85 -15.33 14.21
CA VAL A 1 -3.43 -15.50 13.86
C VAL A 1 -2.55 -14.47 14.54
N SER A 2 -2.56 -13.19 14.13
CA SER A 2 -1.67 -12.14 14.68
C SER A 2 -1.58 -12.13 16.22
N ARG A 3 -2.71 -12.00 16.92
CA ARG A 3 -2.74 -11.95 18.39
C ARG A 3 -2.23 -13.18 19.13
N LEU A 4 -2.36 -14.36 18.50
CA LEU A 4 -2.04 -15.64 19.16
C LEU A 4 -0.64 -16.15 18.80
N LEU A 5 -0.08 -15.74 17.66
CA LEU A 5 1.16 -16.30 17.11
C LEU A 5 2.25 -15.27 16.85
N VAL A 6 1.91 -14.01 16.58
CA VAL A 6 2.88 -12.97 16.19
C VAL A 6 3.19 -12.03 17.36
N ALA A 7 2.23 -11.84 18.28
CA ALA A 7 2.38 -10.94 19.42
C ALA A 7 3.46 -11.43 20.41
N THR A 8 4.18 -10.48 20.99
CA THR A 8 5.18 -10.69 22.05
C THR A 8 5.12 -9.54 23.04
N GLU A 9 5.41 -9.82 24.32
CA GLU A 9 5.53 -8.79 25.36
C GLU A 9 6.94 -8.19 25.43
N THR A 10 7.92 -8.86 24.82
CA THR A 10 9.33 -8.48 24.91
C THR A 10 9.95 -8.28 23.53
N ILE A 11 10.67 -7.18 23.36
CA ILE A 11 11.48 -6.91 22.18
C ILE A 11 12.85 -7.57 22.39
N THR A 12 13.28 -8.39 21.43
CA THR A 12 14.62 -9.01 21.44
C THR A 12 15.53 -8.26 20.47
N PRO A 13 16.56 -7.54 20.95
CA PRO A 13 17.49 -6.84 20.07
C PRO A 13 18.40 -7.84 19.32
N HIS A 14 18.76 -7.51 18.09
CA HIS A 14 19.72 -8.29 17.33
C HIS A 14 21.15 -7.90 17.76
N SER A 15 22.03 -8.89 18.02
CA SER A 15 23.39 -8.64 18.55
C SER A 15 24.40 -8.17 17.51
N TYR A 16 24.14 -8.41 16.22
CA TYR A 16 25.09 -8.15 15.12
C TYR A 16 24.56 -7.27 13.98
N LEU A 17 23.27 -6.97 13.96
CA LEU A 17 22.65 -6.22 12.86
C LEU A 17 22.16 -4.90 13.42
N SER A 18 22.54 -3.81 12.76
CA SER A 18 22.00 -2.50 13.06
C SER A 18 20.59 -2.36 12.50
N ALA A 19 19.85 -1.37 13.00
CA ALA A 19 18.55 -1.01 12.44
C ALA A 19 18.63 -0.61 10.95
N MET A 20 19.82 -0.28 10.44
CA MET A 20 20.04 0.03 9.02
C MET A 20 19.72 -1.16 8.11
N VAL A 21 19.84 -2.40 8.59
CA VAL A 21 19.50 -3.58 7.78
C VAL A 21 18.00 -3.62 7.47
N MET A 22 17.16 -3.31 8.47
CA MET A 22 15.71 -3.19 8.28
C MET A 22 15.39 -2.02 7.35
N GLN A 23 16.00 -0.85 7.58
CA GLN A 23 15.75 0.34 6.78
C GLN A 23 16.17 0.16 5.31
N TRP A 24 17.29 -0.53 5.06
CA TRP A 24 17.75 -0.84 3.72
C TRP A 24 16.83 -1.86 3.04
N GLY A 25 16.33 -2.85 3.77
CA GLY A 25 15.33 -3.79 3.26
C GLY A 25 14.08 -3.08 2.74
N GLN A 26 13.54 -2.12 3.50
CA GLN A 26 12.40 -1.30 3.05
C GLN A 26 12.77 -0.43 1.85
N PHE A 27 13.96 0.19 1.86
CA PHE A 27 14.40 1.04 0.75
C PHE A 27 14.50 0.25 -0.57
N VAL A 28 15.02 -0.98 -0.52
CA VAL A 28 15.11 -1.88 -1.68
C VAL A 28 13.75 -2.43 -2.10
N ASP A 29 12.87 -2.79 -1.16
CA ASP A 29 11.49 -3.21 -1.47
C ASP A 29 10.76 -2.16 -2.31
N HIS A 30 10.93 -0.89 -1.93
CA HIS A 30 10.37 0.26 -2.65
C HIS A 30 11.02 0.54 -4.02
N ASP A 31 12.10 -0.17 -4.41
CA ASP A 31 12.62 -0.17 -5.79
C ASP A 31 12.01 -1.26 -6.66
N LEU A 32 11.52 -2.32 -6.03
CA LEU A 32 11.19 -3.57 -6.72
C LEU A 32 9.70 -3.73 -6.92
N THR A 33 8.91 -3.45 -5.88
CA THR A 33 7.48 -3.67 -5.92
C THR A 33 6.68 -2.58 -5.23
N HIS A 34 5.58 -2.17 -5.86
CA HIS A 34 4.55 -1.36 -5.24
C HIS A 34 3.19 -1.75 -5.84
N THR A 35 2.29 -2.24 -5.01
CA THR A 35 0.94 -2.59 -5.43
C THR A 35 -0.04 -1.55 -4.91
N ALA A 36 -0.58 -0.74 -5.82
CA ALA A 36 -1.60 0.25 -5.48
C ALA A 36 -2.86 -0.43 -4.94
N THR A 37 -3.57 0.25 -4.03
CA THR A 37 -4.92 -0.16 -3.65
C THR A 37 -5.89 0.03 -4.81
N ALA A 38 -6.97 -0.74 -4.83
CA ALA A 38 -7.99 -0.60 -5.85
C ALA A 38 -8.69 0.74 -5.70
N LEU A 39 -8.64 1.57 -6.75
CA LEU A 39 -9.48 2.75 -6.84
C LEU A 39 -10.92 2.29 -6.95
N SER A 40 -11.69 2.56 -5.90
CA SER A 40 -13.09 2.21 -5.82
C SER A 40 -13.90 2.95 -6.89
N ARG A 41 -14.42 2.25 -7.90
CA ARG A 41 -15.52 2.78 -8.70
C ARG A 41 -16.77 3.03 -7.84
N GLN A 42 -16.90 2.30 -6.73
CA GLN A 42 -17.99 2.43 -5.77
C GLN A 42 -17.83 3.60 -4.80
N SER A 43 -16.64 3.95 -4.30
CA SER A 43 -16.51 5.11 -3.39
C SER A 43 -16.68 6.46 -4.08
N TYR A 44 -16.60 6.52 -5.40
CA TYR A 44 -17.03 7.69 -6.19
C TYR A 44 -18.57 7.82 -6.30
N SER A 45 -19.32 6.72 -6.16
CA SER A 45 -20.79 6.69 -6.31
C SER A 45 -21.57 6.55 -5.00
N SER A 46 -21.05 5.81 -4.03
CA SER A 46 -21.69 5.51 -2.74
C SER A 46 -20.90 6.01 -1.53
N GLY A 47 -19.67 6.51 -1.74
CA GLY A 47 -18.82 6.95 -0.63
C GLY A 47 -18.44 5.81 0.33
N ALA A 48 -18.27 4.58 -0.17
CA ALA A 48 -17.76 3.46 0.61
C ALA A 48 -16.35 3.76 1.12
N VAL A 49 -16.25 4.48 2.23
CA VAL A 49 -14.98 4.68 2.94
C VAL A 49 -14.79 3.44 3.80
N CYS A 50 -13.75 2.66 3.53
CA CYS A 50 -13.56 1.38 4.20
C CYS A 50 -13.41 1.55 5.72
N ASN A 51 -12.98 2.72 6.23
CA ASN A 51 -13.02 3.03 7.66
C ASN A 51 -14.41 3.17 8.31
N ARG A 52 -15.52 3.11 7.56
CA ARG A 52 -16.90 3.34 8.04
C ARG A 52 -17.85 2.18 7.78
N THR A 53 -17.32 1.00 7.51
CA THR A 53 -18.11 -0.22 7.33
C THR A 53 -17.30 -1.43 7.78
N CYS A 54 -17.96 -2.54 8.08
CA CYS A 54 -17.29 -3.85 8.18
C CYS A 54 -17.89 -4.85 7.17
N GLU A 55 -18.75 -4.36 6.28
CA GLU A 55 -19.31 -5.15 5.20
C GLU A 55 -18.25 -5.40 4.12
N ASN A 56 -18.36 -6.56 3.48
CA ASN A 56 -17.53 -6.90 2.34
C ASN A 56 -18.14 -6.26 1.08
N LEU A 57 -17.68 -5.05 0.77
CA LEU A 57 -18.12 -4.22 -0.35
C LEU A 57 -16.92 -3.92 -1.23
N ASP A 58 -17.04 -3.90 -2.55
CA ASP A 58 -15.88 -3.56 -3.39
C ASP A 58 -15.46 -2.09 -3.19
N PRO A 59 -14.17 -1.78 -2.91
CA PRO A 59 -13.01 -2.67 -2.78
C PRO A 59 -12.61 -3.04 -1.34
N CYS A 60 -13.43 -2.70 -0.33
CA CYS A 60 -13.22 -2.99 1.08
C CYS A 60 -13.23 -4.50 1.41
N PHE A 61 -12.19 -4.95 2.11
CA PHE A 61 -12.11 -6.30 2.67
C PHE A 61 -11.57 -6.23 4.10
N ASN A 62 -12.27 -5.45 4.93
CA ASN A 62 -11.87 -5.14 6.29
C ASN A 62 -11.68 -6.39 7.14
N ILE A 63 -10.68 -6.35 8.02
CA ILE A 63 -10.29 -7.48 8.85
C ILE A 63 -11.16 -7.46 10.12
N PRO A 64 -12.06 -8.42 10.33
CA PRO A 64 -12.91 -8.42 11.51
C PRO A 64 -12.09 -8.61 12.78
N LEU A 65 -12.41 -7.85 13.82
CA LEU A 65 -11.80 -8.01 15.13
C LEU A 65 -12.43 -9.21 15.85
N SER A 66 -11.60 -9.99 16.54
CA SER A 66 -12.09 -11.09 17.39
C SER A 66 -12.87 -10.54 18.60
N PRO A 67 -13.87 -11.25 19.16
CA PRO A 67 -14.66 -10.75 20.29
C PRO A 67 -13.87 -10.30 21.52
N ASN A 68 -12.69 -10.89 21.75
CA ASN A 68 -11.82 -10.54 22.88
C ASN A 68 -10.70 -9.56 22.48
N ASP A 69 -10.82 -8.87 21.34
CA ASP A 69 -9.81 -7.92 20.86
C ASP A 69 -9.87 -6.61 21.66
N PRO A 70 -8.78 -6.18 22.31
CA PRO A 70 -8.76 -4.93 23.07
C PRO A 70 -9.15 -3.71 22.23
N LYS A 71 -8.90 -3.75 20.91
CA LYS A 71 -9.25 -2.65 20.00
C LYS A 71 -10.75 -2.38 19.96
N LEU A 72 -11.60 -3.39 20.21
CA LEU A 72 -13.07 -3.23 20.22
C LEU A 72 -13.55 -2.16 21.20
N HIS A 73 -12.78 -1.89 22.25
CA HIS A 73 -13.16 -0.91 23.27
C HIS A 73 -12.63 0.51 22.97
N THR A 74 -12.01 0.73 21.81
CA THR A 74 -11.30 1.98 21.50
C THR A 74 -11.84 2.65 20.23
N GLY A 75 -12.12 3.96 20.33
CA GLY A 75 -12.36 4.84 19.19
C GLY A 75 -13.37 4.32 18.16
N VAL A 76 -12.96 4.34 16.89
CA VAL A 76 -13.80 3.95 15.73
C VAL A 76 -14.26 2.49 15.79
N HIS A 77 -13.51 1.63 16.48
CA HIS A 77 -13.77 0.19 16.51
C HIS A 77 -14.96 -0.22 17.39
N GLN A 78 -15.44 0.68 18.26
CA GLN A 78 -16.71 0.49 18.99
C GLN A 78 -17.91 0.50 18.03
N LYS A 79 -17.83 1.31 16.97
CA LYS A 79 -18.87 1.42 15.94
C LYS A 79 -18.64 0.47 14.77
N TYR A 80 -17.38 0.27 14.39
CA TYR A 80 -16.97 -0.58 13.28
C TYR A 80 -15.93 -1.60 13.76
N PRO A 81 -16.36 -2.80 14.23
CA PRO A 81 -15.50 -3.80 14.88
C PRO A 81 -14.60 -4.56 13.89
N CYS A 82 -13.87 -3.83 13.05
CA CYS A 82 -12.94 -4.32 12.06
C CYS A 82 -11.79 -3.32 11.86
N ILE A 83 -10.69 -3.79 11.26
CA ILE A 83 -9.56 -2.97 10.81
C ILE A 83 -9.78 -2.65 9.33
N GLU A 84 -9.65 -1.38 8.96
CA GLU A 84 -9.74 -0.92 7.58
C GLU A 84 -8.72 -1.65 6.68
N PHE A 85 -9.19 -2.16 5.55
CA PHE A 85 -8.36 -2.78 4.53
C PHE A 85 -9.03 -2.66 3.15
N GLU A 86 -8.28 -2.14 2.20
CA GLU A 86 -8.66 -2.08 0.78
C GLU A 86 -7.94 -3.18 0.00
N ARG A 87 -8.65 -3.84 -0.90
CA ARG A 87 -8.05 -4.82 -1.81
C ARG A 87 -7.07 -4.12 -2.75
N SER A 88 -5.98 -4.80 -3.09
CA SER A 88 -5.06 -4.39 -4.15
C SER A 88 -5.78 -4.20 -5.49
N GLY A 89 -5.35 -3.21 -6.26
CA GLY A 89 -5.80 -2.94 -7.62
C GLY A 89 -5.56 -4.13 -8.54
N ALA A 90 -6.52 -4.42 -9.41
CA ALA A 90 -6.37 -5.44 -10.45
C ALA A 90 -5.85 -4.84 -11.75
N VAL A 91 -5.10 -5.64 -12.49
CA VAL A 91 -4.83 -5.37 -13.91
C VAL A 91 -6.15 -5.36 -14.67
N CYS A 92 -6.31 -4.40 -15.59
CA CYS A 92 -7.50 -4.27 -16.42
C CYS A 92 -7.78 -5.58 -17.18
N GLY A 93 -9.02 -6.08 -17.09
CA GLY A 93 -9.43 -7.34 -17.73
C GLY A 93 -9.07 -8.62 -16.94
N SER A 94 -8.53 -8.50 -15.72
CA SER A 94 -8.31 -9.61 -14.80
C SER A 94 -9.37 -9.63 -13.71
N GLY A 95 -9.81 -10.82 -13.28
CA GLY A 95 -10.72 -10.98 -12.12
C GLY A 95 -12.15 -10.46 -12.30
N GLU A 96 -12.52 -10.04 -13.51
CA GLU A 96 -13.86 -9.56 -13.85
C GLU A 96 -14.65 -10.65 -14.58
N THR A 97 -15.86 -10.95 -14.10
CA THR A 97 -16.80 -11.85 -14.75
C THR A 97 -17.89 -11.03 -15.44
N SER A 98 -17.58 -10.42 -16.59
CA SER A 98 -18.58 -9.69 -17.39
C SER A 98 -18.85 -10.38 -18.72
N LEU A 99 -20.10 -10.34 -19.17
CA LEU A 99 -20.55 -10.78 -20.50
C LEU A 99 -19.76 -10.10 -21.64
N ILE A 100 -19.18 -8.91 -21.37
CA ILE A 100 -18.34 -8.16 -22.30
C ILE A 100 -16.98 -8.84 -22.52
N PHE A 101 -16.41 -9.48 -21.50
CA PHE A 101 -15.06 -10.05 -21.57
C PHE A 101 -15.04 -11.49 -22.12
N GLN A 102 -16.21 -12.12 -22.32
CA GLN A 102 -16.43 -13.47 -22.90
C GLN A 102 -15.57 -14.63 -22.34
N ARG A 103 -14.74 -14.37 -21.33
CA ARG A 103 -13.83 -15.29 -20.68
C ARG A 103 -13.71 -14.91 -19.21
N VAL A 104 -13.64 -15.93 -18.36
CA VAL A 104 -13.30 -15.77 -16.94
C VAL A 104 -11.79 -15.84 -16.82
N THR A 105 -11.19 -14.80 -16.24
CA THR A 105 -9.75 -14.69 -15.98
C THR A 105 -9.51 -14.57 -14.47
N TYR A 106 -8.36 -15.08 -14.01
CA TYR A 106 -7.94 -14.87 -12.62
C TYR A 106 -7.65 -13.38 -12.38
N ARG A 107 -7.75 -12.94 -11.12
CA ARG A 107 -7.42 -11.56 -10.74
C ARG A 107 -5.92 -11.44 -10.52
N ASP A 108 -5.27 -10.62 -11.32
CA ASP A 108 -3.83 -10.32 -11.20
C ASP A 108 -3.64 -8.91 -10.65
N GLN A 109 -2.68 -8.73 -9.73
CA GLN A 109 -2.33 -7.43 -9.17
C GLN A 109 -1.23 -6.78 -10.00
N MET A 110 -1.21 -5.45 -10.01
CA MET A 110 -0.18 -4.70 -10.73
C MET A 110 0.97 -4.28 -9.80
N ASN A 111 2.20 -4.38 -10.31
CA ASN A 111 3.32 -3.62 -9.81
C ASN A 111 3.33 -2.27 -10.56
N ILE A 112 3.24 -1.15 -9.84
CA ILE A 112 3.21 0.18 -10.47
C ILE A 112 4.60 0.82 -10.61
N ILE A 113 5.65 0.15 -10.14
CA ILE A 113 7.03 0.59 -10.29
C ILE A 113 7.81 -0.38 -11.18
N THR A 114 9.03 0.01 -11.57
CA THR A 114 9.91 -0.86 -12.35
C THR A 114 10.29 -2.08 -11.50
N SER A 115 10.60 -3.20 -12.15
CA SER A 115 10.96 -4.45 -11.45
C SER A 115 12.46 -4.61 -11.25
N TYR A 116 13.27 -3.65 -11.70
CA TYR A 116 14.72 -3.69 -11.64
C TYR A 116 15.22 -2.96 -10.40
N LEU A 117 16.44 -3.30 -9.95
CA LEU A 117 17.17 -2.46 -9.00
C LEU A 117 17.82 -1.30 -9.78
N ASP A 118 17.05 -0.27 -10.05
CA ASP A 118 17.42 0.87 -10.90
C ASP A 118 17.33 2.23 -10.18
N ALA A 119 17.09 2.21 -8.87
CA ALA A 119 16.87 3.38 -8.04
C ALA A 119 15.63 4.21 -8.45
N SER A 120 14.61 3.57 -9.00
CA SER A 120 13.29 4.16 -9.23
C SER A 120 12.65 4.74 -7.96
N MET A 121 13.00 4.25 -6.77
CA MET A 121 12.57 4.88 -5.52
C MET A 121 13.13 6.31 -5.34
N VAL A 122 14.24 6.64 -6.02
CA VAL A 122 14.85 7.98 -6.06
C VAL A 122 14.44 8.76 -7.31
N TYR A 123 14.38 8.10 -8.47
CA TYR A 123 14.21 8.76 -9.77
C TYR A 123 12.77 8.73 -10.32
N GLY A 124 11.87 8.01 -9.66
CA GLY A 124 10.50 7.77 -10.14
C GLY A 124 10.42 6.61 -11.14
N SER A 125 9.22 6.05 -11.29
CA SER A 125 8.91 4.98 -12.25
C SER A 125 8.14 5.45 -13.48
N THR A 126 7.90 6.75 -13.59
CA THR A 126 7.21 7.37 -14.73
C THR A 126 7.98 8.61 -15.19
N GLU A 127 7.85 8.95 -16.47
CA GLU A 127 8.49 10.14 -17.04
C GLU A 127 8.06 11.43 -16.32
N VAL A 128 6.77 11.54 -15.98
CA VAL A 128 6.21 12.70 -15.28
C VAL A 128 6.88 12.87 -13.91
N GLN A 129 6.95 11.79 -13.11
CA GLN A 129 7.62 11.84 -11.79
C GLN A 129 9.10 12.18 -11.93
N ALA A 130 9.80 11.55 -12.88
CA ALA A 130 11.21 11.80 -13.13
C ALA A 130 11.48 13.26 -13.51
N LEU A 131 10.60 13.89 -14.30
CA LEU A 131 10.69 15.31 -14.63
C LEU A 131 10.37 16.22 -13.43
N GLU A 132 9.38 15.86 -12.62
CA GLU A 132 9.00 16.62 -11.41
C GLU A 132 10.09 16.59 -10.33
N LEU A 133 10.84 15.50 -10.23
CA LEU A 133 11.94 15.32 -9.27
C LEU A 133 13.23 16.03 -9.70
N ARG A 134 13.37 16.45 -10.96
CA ARG A 134 14.56 17.12 -11.49
C ARG A 134 14.51 18.63 -11.30
N ASP A 135 15.67 19.21 -10.98
CA ASP A 135 15.89 20.63 -11.15
C ASP A 135 16.09 20.93 -12.63
N LEU A 136 15.18 21.74 -13.19
CA LEU A 136 15.15 22.10 -14.60
C LEU A 136 15.59 23.55 -14.85
N PHE A 137 16.02 24.29 -13.82
CA PHE A 137 16.42 25.69 -13.98
C PHE A 137 17.83 25.86 -14.57
N GLY A 138 18.69 24.85 -14.49
CA GLY A 138 20.03 24.86 -15.07
C GLY A 138 20.45 23.52 -15.67
N ASP A 139 21.60 23.51 -16.34
CA ASP A 139 22.11 22.35 -17.09
C ASP A 139 22.98 21.40 -16.25
N HIS A 140 22.76 21.37 -14.93
CA HIS A 140 23.64 20.66 -13.99
C HIS A 140 23.19 19.20 -13.73
N GLY A 141 21.97 18.84 -14.16
CA GLY A 141 21.44 17.48 -13.98
C GLY A 141 21.12 17.11 -12.52
N LEU A 142 20.72 18.09 -11.70
CA LEU A 142 20.41 17.88 -10.29
C LEU A 142 18.97 17.43 -10.06
N LEU A 143 18.73 16.80 -8.91
CA LEU A 143 17.38 16.64 -8.35
C LEU A 143 16.96 17.92 -7.65
N ARG A 144 15.64 18.14 -7.55
CA ARG A 144 15.08 19.20 -6.71
C ARG A 144 15.41 18.92 -5.24
N PHE A 145 15.60 20.00 -4.51
CA PHE A 145 15.87 19.98 -3.08
C PHE A 145 14.99 21.04 -2.41
N ASP A 146 14.72 20.86 -1.11
CA ASP A 146 14.02 21.89 -0.34
C ASP A 146 14.97 23.05 -0.03
N ILE A 147 14.49 24.28 -0.21
CA ILE A 147 15.26 25.52 0.01
C ILE A 147 15.27 25.87 1.52
N VAL A 148 14.38 25.26 2.32
CA VAL A 148 14.30 25.51 3.77
C VAL A 148 15.05 24.43 4.53
N SER A 149 16.35 24.62 4.69
CA SER A 149 17.14 23.91 5.71
C SER A 149 17.11 24.73 7.01
N THR A 150 16.22 24.39 7.94
CA THR A 150 16.36 24.78 9.35
C THR A 150 16.40 23.54 10.22
#